data_AF-A0A522DYL5-F1
#
_entry.id   AF-A0A522DYL5-F1
#
_cell.length_a   1.000
_cell.length_b   1.000
_cell.length_c   1.000
_cell.angle_alpha   90.00
_cell.angle_beta   90.00
_cell.angle_gamma   90.00
#
_symmetry.space_group_name_H-M   'P 1'
#
loop_
_entity.id
_entity.type
_entity.pdbx_description
1 polymer ?
#
loop_
_entity_poly.entity_id
_entity_poly.type
_entity_poly.pdbx_seq_one_letter_code
_entity_poly.pdbx_strand_id
1 'polypeptide(L)'
;MSPKSRTHDLLARWGSWSLNHSVVLLLSAALLVFFAWQYTASHLSINTDTTELVAPDAPFQQNRRHFEKEFPQDMRTLLLVL
;
A
#
# COMPACT_ATOMS: atom_id res chain seq x y z
N MET A 1 39.44 -7.56 11.84
CA MET A 1 38.96 -6.17 11.68
C MET A 1 37.49 -6.12 12.09
N SER A 2 37.13 -5.23 13.00
CA SER A 2 35.83 -5.23 13.71
C SER A 2 34.68 -4.73 12.82
N PRO A 3 33.47 -5.34 12.87
CA PRO A 3 32.32 -4.96 12.04
C PRO A 3 31.87 -3.51 12.19
N LYS A 4 32.20 -2.85 13.31
CA LYS A 4 31.85 -1.44 13.58
C LYS A 4 32.59 -0.46 12.66
N SER A 5 33.83 -0.73 12.25
CA SER A 5 34.56 0.20 11.37
C SER A 5 34.03 0.17 9.94
N ARG A 6 33.62 -1.01 9.46
CA ARG A 6 33.06 -1.19 8.11
C ARG A 6 31.78 -0.37 7.86
N THR A 7 30.89 -0.25 8.85
CA THR A 7 29.64 0.51 8.66
C THR A 7 29.90 2.00 8.54
N HIS A 8 30.82 2.55 9.34
CA HIS A 8 31.21 3.95 9.24
C HIS A 8 31.86 4.28 7.89
N ASP A 9 32.76 3.42 7.41
CA ASP A 9 33.42 3.60 6.12
C ASP A 9 32.42 3.55 4.95
N LEU A 10 31.44 2.65 5.02
CA LEU A 10 30.37 2.54 4.01
C LEU A 10 29.47 3.77 4.01
N LEU A 11 29.05 4.26 5.18
CA LEU A 11 28.23 5.47 5.30
C LEU A 11 28.97 6.72 4.80
N ALA A 12 30.26 6.86 5.15
CA ALA A 12 31.09 7.97 4.69
C ALA A 12 31.29 7.94 3.17
N ARG A 13 31.51 6.76 2.59
CA ARG A 13 31.66 6.57 1.14
C ARG A 13 30.35 6.80 0.39
N TRP A 14 29.22 6.44 0.98
CA TRP A 14 27.91 6.72 0.40
C TRP A 14 27.58 8.22 0.44
N GLY A 15 27.90 8.88 1.56
CA GLY A 15 27.74 10.33 1.71
C GLY A 15 28.58 11.14 0.71
N SER A 16 29.87 10.80 0.56
CA SER A 16 30.74 11.49 -0.40
C SER A 16 30.33 11.24 -1.85
N TRP A 17 29.87 10.03 -2.17
CA TRP A 17 29.34 9.70 -3.49
C TRP A 17 28.04 10.48 -3.81
N SER A 18 27.14 10.58 -2.83
CA SER A 18 25.88 11.34 -2.91
C SER A 18 26.15 12.83 -3.19
N LEU A 19 27.10 13.43 -2.46
CA LEU A 19 27.48 14.83 -2.66
C LEU A 19 28.12 15.09 -4.03
N ASN A 20 29.03 14.21 -4.47
CA ASN A 20 29.69 14.35 -5.78
C ASN A 20 28.76 14.12 -6.99
N HIS A 21 27.67 13.37 -6.81
CA HIS A 21 26.71 13.06 -7.88
C HIS A 21 25.31 13.62 -7.57
N SER A 22 25.25 14.79 -6.94
CA SER A 22 24.00 15.42 -6.47
C SER A 22 22.92 15.52 -7.57
N VAL A 23 23.31 15.89 -8.81
CA VAL A 23 22.36 16.02 -9.93
C VAL A 23 21.75 14.67 -10.33
N VAL A 24 22.58 13.61 -10.39
CA VAL A 24 22.12 12.26 -10.74
C VAL A 24 21.15 11.74 -9.68
N LEU A 25 21.44 12.03 -8.41
CA LEU A 25 20.60 11.63 -7.28
C LEU A 25 19.26 12.38 -7.29
N LEU A 26 19.25 13.66 -7.62
CA LEU A 26 18.01 14.44 -7.77
C LEU A 26 17.18 13.95 -8.96
N LEU A 27 17.80 13.68 -10.11
CA LEU A 27 17.09 13.14 -11.28
C LEU A 27 16.51 11.76 -11.01
N SER A 28 17.26 10.88 -10.35
CA SER A 28 16.76 9.54 -10.00
C SER A 28 15.62 9.62 -8.98
N ALA A 29 15.72 10.49 -7.98
CA ALA A 29 14.64 10.73 -7.03
C ALA A 29 13.38 11.29 -7.72
N ALA A 30 13.54 12.28 -8.61
CA ALA A 30 12.42 12.83 -9.38
C ALA A 30 11.75 11.77 -10.26
N LEU A 31 12.56 10.91 -10.90
CA LEU A 31 12.07 9.82 -11.72
C LEU A 31 11.30 8.78 -10.87
N LEU A 32 11.81 8.42 -9.70
CA LEU A 32 11.13 7.52 -8.76
C LEU A 32 9.81 8.11 -8.27
N VAL A 33 9.77 9.41 -7.96
CA VAL A 33 8.54 10.12 -7.58
C VAL A 33 7.54 10.11 -8.72
N PHE A 34 7.98 10.36 -9.95
CA PHE A 34 7.11 10.31 -11.13
C PHE A 34 6.50 8.92 -11.32
N PHE A 35 7.29 7.86 -11.21
CA PHE A 35 6.77 6.49 -11.32
C PHE A 35 5.82 6.13 -10.18
N ALA A 36 6.15 6.52 -8.94
CA ALA A 36 5.26 6.31 -7.80
C ALA A 36 3.92 7.04 -8.00
N TRP A 37 3.96 8.30 -8.42
CA TRP A 37 2.77 9.08 -8.74
C TRP A 37 1.92 8.42 -9.82
N GLN A 38 2.53 8.03 -10.94
CA GLN A 38 1.84 7.37 -12.05
C GLN A 38 1.19 6.05 -11.61
N TYR A 39 1.89 5.27 -10.80
CA TYR A 39 1.37 4.02 -10.25
C TYR A 39 0.20 4.27 -9.31
N THR A 40 0.33 5.18 -8.35
CA THR A 40 -0.75 5.56 -7.45
C THR A 40 -1.95 6.11 -8.21
N ALA A 41 -1.77 7.03 -9.17
CA ALA A 41 -2.88 7.58 -9.94
C ALA A 41 -3.67 6.53 -10.73
N SER A 42 -3.01 5.45 -11.16
CA SER A 42 -3.64 4.36 -11.92
C SER A 42 -4.20 3.22 -11.06
N HIS A 43 -3.73 3.06 -9.82
CA HIS A 43 -4.08 1.92 -8.95
C HIS A 43 -4.75 2.32 -7.62
N LEU A 44 -4.90 3.62 -7.35
CA LEU A 44 -5.58 4.09 -6.15
C LEU A 44 -7.09 3.86 -6.31
N SER A 45 -7.56 2.79 -5.68
CA SER A 45 -8.98 2.50 -5.49
C SER A 45 -9.34 2.65 -4.00
N ILE A 46 -10.51 3.21 -3.73
CA ILE A 46 -11.04 3.31 -2.36
C ILE A 46 -12.07 2.19 -2.20
N ASN A 47 -11.74 1.20 -1.37
CA ASN A 47 -12.72 0.19 -0.98
C ASN A 47 -13.58 0.70 0.19
N THR A 48 -14.87 0.88 -0.06
CA THR A 48 -15.85 1.27 0.96
C THR A 48 -16.60 0.08 1.56
N ASP A 49 -16.23 -1.15 1.17
CA ASP A 49 -16.77 -2.34 1.78
C ASP A 49 -16.18 -2.53 3.19
N THR A 50 -16.96 -2.13 4.19
CA THR A 50 -16.62 -2.30 5.60
C THR A 50 -16.44 -3.76 6.00
N THR A 51 -16.94 -4.70 5.21
CA THR A 51 -16.84 -6.11 5.52
C THR A 51 -15.46 -6.70 5.26
N GLU A 52 -14.67 -6.07 4.39
CA GLU A 52 -13.28 -6.42 4.12
C GLU A 52 -12.30 -5.92 5.20
N LEU A 53 -12.76 -5.04 6.10
CA LEU A 53 -11.96 -4.62 7.26
C LEU A 53 -11.79 -5.73 8.29
N VAL A 54 -12.57 -6.80 8.17
CA VAL A 54 -12.59 -7.95 9.05
C VAL A 54 -12.01 -9.15 8.33
N ALA A 55 -11.24 -9.97 9.04
CA ALA A 55 -10.57 -11.15 8.48
C ALA A 55 -11.55 -12.02 7.66
N PRO A 56 -11.23 -12.34 6.39
CA PRO A 56 -12.17 -12.97 5.48
C PRO A 56 -12.53 -14.40 5.89
N ASP A 57 -11.68 -15.07 6.65
CA ASP A 57 -11.82 -16.45 7.11
C ASP A 57 -12.60 -16.58 8.44
N ALA A 58 -12.99 -15.46 9.07
CA ALA A 58 -13.73 -15.49 10.32
C ALA A 58 -15.06 -16.29 10.18
N PRO A 59 -15.45 -17.11 11.17
CA PRO A 59 -16.62 -17.98 11.04
C PRO A 59 -17.93 -17.24 10.69
N PHE A 60 -18.12 -16.04 11.24
CA PHE A 60 -19.30 -15.22 10.93
C PHE A 60 -19.28 -14.64 9.51
N GLN A 61 -18.11 -14.39 8.93
CA GLN A 61 -17.97 -13.96 7.54
C GLN A 61 -18.36 -15.09 6.57
N GLN A 62 -18.03 -16.33 6.91
CA GLN A 62 -18.44 -17.51 6.14
C GLN A 62 -19.96 -17.69 6.15
N ASN A 63 -20.57 -17.60 7.34
CA ASN A 63 -22.03 -17.65 7.47
C ASN A 63 -22.72 -16.51 6.71
N ARG A 64 -22.16 -15.29 6.77
CA ARG A 64 -22.72 -14.15 6.03
C ARG A 64 -22.72 -14.39 4.53
N ARG A 65 -21.58 -14.82 3.95
CA ARG A 65 -21.49 -15.14 2.52
C ARG A 65 -22.44 -16.27 2.10
N HIS A 66 -22.63 -17.27 2.97
CA HIS A 66 -23.62 -18.32 2.72
C HIS A 66 -25.04 -17.74 2.67
N PHE A 67 -25.40 -16.88 3.62
CA PHE A 67 -26.71 -16.23 3.64
C PHE A 67 -26.92 -15.31 2.43
N GLU A 68 -25.94 -14.48 2.09
CA GLU A 68 -25.94 -13.58 0.92
C GLU A 68 -26.16 -14.34 -0.40
N LYS A 69 -25.61 -15.55 -0.51
CA LYS A 69 -25.75 -16.40 -1.70
C LYS A 69 -27.15 -16.99 -1.86
N GLU A 70 -27.78 -17.40 -0.76
CA GLU A 70 -29.12 -17.99 -0.78
C GLU A 70 -30.23 -16.93 -0.86
N PHE A 71 -29.97 -15.72 -0.35
CA PHE A 71 -30.94 -14.61 -0.32
C PHE A 71 -30.38 -13.32 -0.96
N PRO A 72 -30.05 -13.33 -2.27
CA PRO A 72 -29.39 -12.20 -2.92
C PRO A 72 -30.26 -10.93 -2.99
N GLN A 73 -31.59 -11.08 -2.94
CA GLN A 73 -32.52 -9.95 -2.92
C GLN A 73 -32.40 -9.08 -1.66
N ASP A 74 -32.05 -9.68 -0.51
CA ASP A 74 -32.03 -8.97 0.77
C ASP A 74 -30.87 -7.96 0.85
N MET A 75 -29.78 -8.24 0.12
CA MET A 75 -28.59 -7.38 0.05
C MET A 75 -28.80 -6.07 -0.71
N ARG A 76 -29.84 -5.99 -1.56
CA ARG A 76 -30.14 -4.81 -2.39
C ARG A 76 -31.35 -4.02 -1.88
N THR A 77 -31.93 -4.44 -0.77
CA THR A 77 -33.12 -3.80 -0.22
C THR A 77 -32.74 -2.49 0.48
N LEU A 78 -33.27 -1.38 -0.03
CA LEU A 78 -33.15 -0.06 0.59
C LEU A 78 -34.43 0.24 1.38
N LEU A 79 -34.29 0.51 2.68
CA LEU A 79 -35.41 0.92 3.53
C LEU A 79 -35.50 2.45 3.54
N LEU A 80 -36.61 2.99 3.03
CA LEU A 80 -36.94 4.40 3.15
C LEU A 80 -37.82 4.60 4.39
N VAL A 81 -37.40 5.48 5.30
CA VAL A 81 -38.21 5.93 6.44
C VAL A 81 -38.60 7.39 6.18
N LEU A 82 -39.91 7.65 6.17
CA LEU A 82 -40.52 8.97 5.92
C LEU A 82 -40.69 9.76 7.23
#